data_AF-A0A522CFY6-F1
#
_entry.id   AF-A0A522CFY6-F1
#
_cell.length_a   1.000
_cell.length_b   1.000
_cell.length_c   1.000
_cell.angle_alpha   90.00
_cell.angle_beta   90.00
_cell.angle_gamma   90.00
#
_symmetry.space_group_name_H-M   'P 1'
#
loop_
_entity.id
_entity.type
_entity.pdbx_description
1 polymer ?
#
loop_
_entity_poly.entity_id
_entity_poly.type
_entity_poly.pdbx_seq_one_letter_code
_entity_poly.pdbx_strand_id
1 'polypeptide(L)'
;MGAKMKAMVAAAVLASAGGFAAGANAATVVQIASYTQVGGGKTFAWDGVGGNGGRLFTNSTLAANASAAQIGAASAQWVNVIFNFNDAGVMGLQGQLLFNATAPTGAATQLTNTNPIRQSGLNGSFAFKYTGGSPVTAYGTTFNTGANLLSGTFTNGWLSVGGSSGGFADSYGLTGGTVTLTSSVIPMNKLIDGDLGFSFSGLTPQAAIIGANGTRQLRDFRASAGANFSATAVPEPTTWALMIMGFGAAGAILRRRAAAVAA
;
A
#
# COMPACT_ATOMS: atom_id res chain seq x y z
N MET A 1 78.32 13.78 3.74
CA MET A 1 77.69 12.85 4.71
C MET A 1 76.44 13.53 5.26
N GLY A 2 75.22 13.35 4.76
CA GLY A 2 74.69 12.32 3.86
C GLY A 2 73.60 11.51 4.58
N ALA A 3 72.37 12.03 4.57
CA ALA A 3 71.12 11.27 4.61
C ALA A 3 70.92 10.20 5.71
N LYS A 4 70.71 10.58 6.98
CA LYS A 4 70.14 9.64 7.99
C LYS A 4 69.16 10.23 9.02
N MET A 5 68.57 11.41 8.78
CA MET A 5 67.73 12.06 9.80
C MET A 5 66.48 12.73 9.21
N LYS A 6 65.69 12.00 8.42
CA LYS A 6 64.36 12.44 7.96
C LYS A 6 63.28 11.35 7.90
N ALA A 7 63.54 10.14 8.40
CA ALA A 7 62.66 8.98 8.18
C ALA A 7 62.00 8.42 9.45
N MET A 8 61.76 9.23 10.49
CA MET A 8 61.10 8.79 11.72
C MET A 8 60.10 9.82 12.27
N VAL A 9 59.23 10.38 11.43
CA VAL A 9 57.97 11.01 11.89
C VAL A 9 56.76 10.63 10.99
N ALA A 10 56.97 9.97 9.85
CA ALA A 10 55.90 9.64 8.90
C ALA A 10 55.20 8.28 9.17
N ALA A 11 55.04 7.88 10.44
CA ALA A 11 54.39 6.62 10.80
C ALA A 11 53.45 6.78 12.00
N ALA A 12 52.58 7.80 11.97
CA ALA A 12 51.60 8.01 13.05
C ALA A 12 50.31 8.71 12.59
N VAL A 13 49.77 8.44 11.39
CA VAL A 13 48.36 8.79 11.05
C VAL A 13 47.77 7.80 10.02
N LEU A 14 47.94 6.50 10.24
CA LEU A 14 47.30 5.46 9.41
C LEU A 14 46.50 4.48 10.28
N ALA A 15 45.78 5.04 11.26
CA ALA A 15 44.78 4.32 12.03
C ALA A 15 43.51 5.20 12.08
N SER A 16 42.36 4.55 11.88
CA SER A 16 40.98 5.08 11.89
C SER A 16 40.50 5.88 10.67
N ALA A 17 40.38 5.22 9.52
CA ALA A 17 39.34 5.55 8.51
C ALA A 17 38.42 4.36 8.23
N GLY A 18 38.28 3.45 9.21
CA GLY A 18 37.29 2.38 9.20
C GLY A 18 36.15 2.73 10.14
N GLY A 19 34.93 2.79 9.61
CA GLY A 19 33.69 3.11 10.35
C GLY A 19 33.33 4.59 10.19
N PHE A 20 32.16 4.99 9.68
CA PHE A 20 30.90 4.30 9.51
C PHE A 20 30.26 4.88 8.25
N ALA A 21 30.28 4.16 7.13
CA ALA A 21 29.23 4.36 6.14
C ALA A 21 27.98 3.73 6.75
N ALA A 22 27.28 4.48 7.61
CA ALA A 22 25.92 4.15 7.95
C ALA A 22 25.15 4.18 6.63
N GLY A 23 24.87 3.00 6.07
CA GLY A 23 24.07 2.88 4.87
C GLY A 23 22.80 3.68 5.09
N ALA A 24 22.48 4.59 4.17
CA ALA A 24 21.20 5.28 4.19
C ALA A 24 20.13 4.19 4.24
N ASN A 25 19.37 4.13 5.35
CA ASN A 25 18.26 3.20 5.42
C ASN A 25 17.28 3.59 4.30
N ALA A 26 17.04 2.65 3.39
CA ALA A 26 16.01 2.80 2.38
C ALA A 26 14.68 3.14 3.09
N ALA A 27 13.82 3.93 2.43
CA ALA A 27 12.48 4.20 2.93
C ALA A 27 11.82 2.87 3.32
N THR A 28 11.54 2.70 4.62
CA THR A 28 10.94 1.46 5.12
C THR A 28 9.43 1.59 4.96
N VAL A 29 8.82 0.64 4.27
CA VAL A 29 7.36 0.56 4.16
C VAL A 29 6.83 0.10 5.51
N VAL A 30 6.07 0.96 6.19
CA VAL A 30 5.48 0.66 7.50
C VAL A 30 4.03 0.28 7.30
N GLN A 31 3.64 -0.90 7.79
CA GLN A 31 2.24 -1.30 7.81
C GLN A 31 1.48 -0.46 8.84
N ILE A 32 0.51 0.34 8.38
CA ILE A 32 -0.27 1.24 9.22
C ILE A 32 -1.54 0.58 9.76
N ALA A 33 -2.12 -0.35 9.00
CA ALA A 33 -3.35 -1.03 9.39
C ALA A 33 -3.53 -2.39 8.73
N SER A 34 -4.44 -3.19 9.29
CA SER A 34 -4.96 -4.41 8.69
C SER A 34 -6.44 -4.58 9.02
N TYR A 35 -7.13 -5.43 8.26
CA TYR A 35 -8.44 -5.91 8.68
C TYR A 35 -8.66 -7.39 8.37
N THR A 36 -9.58 -7.99 9.13
CA THR A 36 -10.13 -9.32 8.87
C THR A 36 -11.65 -9.24 8.78
N GLN A 37 -12.24 -9.93 7.81
CA GLN A 37 -13.69 -9.94 7.64
C GLN A 37 -14.40 -10.72 8.75
N VAL A 38 -15.55 -10.22 9.22
CA VAL A 38 -16.41 -10.92 10.20
C VAL A 38 -17.51 -11.71 9.48
N GLY A 39 -17.85 -12.89 10.01
CA GLY A 39 -19.04 -13.64 9.57
C GLY A 39 -18.85 -14.60 8.39
N GLY A 40 -17.62 -14.90 7.97
CA GLY A 40 -17.28 -16.03 7.08
C GLY A 40 -17.83 -16.01 5.65
N GLY A 41 -18.64 -15.01 5.27
CA GLY A 41 -19.22 -14.90 3.93
C GLY A 41 -18.23 -14.42 2.86
N LYS A 42 -18.60 -14.55 1.59
CA LYS A 42 -17.92 -13.87 0.49
C LYS A 42 -18.47 -12.45 0.43
N THR A 43 -17.68 -11.43 0.71
CA THR A 43 -18.18 -10.06 0.81
C THR A 43 -17.69 -9.16 -0.30
N PHE A 44 -16.72 -9.60 -1.08
CA PHE A 44 -16.33 -8.93 -2.31
C PHE A 44 -17.04 -9.58 -3.50
N ALA A 45 -17.47 -8.75 -4.44
CA ALA A 45 -18.05 -9.16 -5.70
C ALA A 45 -17.35 -8.43 -6.84
N TRP A 46 -17.04 -9.18 -7.90
CA TRP A 46 -16.67 -8.66 -9.20
C TRP A 46 -17.83 -8.81 -10.16
N ASP A 47 -18.17 -7.72 -10.82
CA ASP A 47 -19.17 -7.59 -11.88
C ASP A 47 -18.43 -7.29 -13.18
N GLY A 48 -18.24 -8.31 -14.03
CA GLY A 48 -17.64 -8.17 -15.34
C GLY A 48 -18.64 -7.56 -16.31
N VAL A 49 -18.40 -6.32 -16.73
CA VAL A 49 -19.24 -5.66 -17.74
C VAL A 49 -18.62 -5.81 -19.12
N GLY A 50 -19.45 -6.08 -20.13
CA GLY A 50 -19.01 -6.35 -21.50
C GLY A 50 -18.01 -5.31 -22.00
N GLY A 51 -16.95 -5.76 -22.67
CA GLY A 51 -15.92 -4.88 -23.23
C GLY A 51 -14.71 -4.63 -22.33
N ASN A 52 -14.18 -5.65 -21.67
CA ASN A 52 -12.94 -5.63 -20.88
C ASN A 52 -12.96 -4.71 -19.64
N GLY A 53 -14.15 -4.33 -19.16
CA GLY A 53 -14.33 -3.55 -17.95
C GLY A 53 -14.86 -4.39 -16.80
N GLY A 54 -15.16 -3.71 -15.69
CA GLY A 54 -15.88 -4.33 -14.58
C GLY A 54 -15.84 -3.50 -13.32
N ARG A 55 -16.51 -4.00 -12.29
CA ARG A 55 -16.63 -3.32 -11.00
C ARG A 55 -16.32 -4.30 -9.88
N LEU A 56 -15.40 -3.92 -9.00
CA LEU A 56 -15.09 -4.62 -7.77
C LEU A 56 -15.72 -3.87 -6.60
N PHE A 57 -16.55 -4.52 -5.81
CA PHE A 57 -17.25 -3.87 -4.70
C PHE A 57 -17.48 -4.81 -3.53
N THR A 58 -17.74 -4.21 -2.37
CA THR A 58 -18.17 -4.94 -1.17
C THR A 58 -19.69 -5.04 -1.12
N ASN A 59 -20.23 -6.19 -0.73
CA ASN A 59 -21.66 -6.35 -0.56
C ASN A 59 -21.96 -7.47 0.44
N SER A 60 -22.69 -7.12 1.51
CA SER A 60 -23.01 -8.00 2.63
C SER A 60 -24.32 -8.77 2.46
N THR A 61 -25.22 -8.34 1.56
CA THR A 61 -26.54 -8.97 1.38
C THR A 61 -26.61 -9.96 0.22
N LEU A 62 -25.68 -9.88 -0.73
CA LEU A 62 -25.60 -10.82 -1.85
C LEU A 62 -25.31 -12.23 -1.34
N ALA A 63 -25.90 -13.24 -1.98
CA ALA A 63 -25.61 -14.63 -1.70
C ALA A 63 -24.17 -15.01 -2.13
N ALA A 64 -23.58 -16.00 -1.46
CA ALA A 64 -22.23 -16.49 -1.80
C ALA A 64 -22.13 -16.97 -3.26
N ASN A 65 -23.23 -17.51 -3.81
CA ASN A 65 -23.33 -18.01 -5.19
C ASN A 65 -24.34 -17.17 -6.01
N ALA A 66 -24.32 -15.85 -5.84
CA ALA A 66 -25.18 -14.95 -6.60
C ALA A 66 -24.98 -15.13 -8.12
N SER A 67 -26.07 -15.06 -8.88
CA SER A 67 -26.03 -15.08 -10.34
C SER A 67 -25.45 -13.77 -10.90
N ALA A 68 -25.00 -13.79 -12.15
CA ALA A 68 -24.51 -12.60 -12.85
C ALA A 68 -25.52 -11.43 -12.80
N ALA A 69 -26.81 -11.73 -13.01
CA ALA A 69 -27.87 -10.71 -12.92
C ALA A 69 -28.01 -10.10 -11.52
N GLN A 70 -27.85 -10.91 -10.47
CA GLN A 70 -27.88 -10.42 -9.09
C GLN A 70 -26.65 -9.56 -8.79
N ILE A 71 -25.48 -9.94 -9.29
CA ILE A 71 -24.24 -9.17 -9.12
C ILE A 71 -24.34 -7.83 -9.87
N GLY A 72 -24.80 -7.82 -11.12
CA GLY A 72 -24.95 -6.60 -11.93
C GLY A 72 -25.95 -5.60 -11.35
N ALA A 73 -27.02 -6.08 -10.70
CA ALA A 73 -28.01 -5.22 -10.03
C ALA A 73 -27.57 -4.71 -8.64
N ALA A 74 -26.48 -5.24 -8.08
CA ALA A 74 -26.04 -4.91 -6.74
C ALA A 74 -25.23 -3.60 -6.69
N SER A 75 -25.16 -3.04 -5.48
CA SER A 75 -24.37 -1.86 -5.15
C SER A 75 -23.40 -2.15 -4.01
N ALA A 76 -22.41 -1.27 -3.83
CA ALA A 76 -21.48 -1.36 -2.72
C ALA A 76 -22.22 -1.17 -1.37
N GLN A 77 -21.93 -2.02 -0.39
CA GLN A 77 -22.52 -1.97 0.95
C GLN A 77 -21.45 -2.14 2.01
N TRP A 78 -21.75 -1.65 3.21
CA TRP A 78 -20.93 -1.85 4.38
C TRP A 78 -20.86 -3.33 4.78
N VAL A 79 -19.64 -3.79 5.05
CA VAL A 79 -19.32 -5.14 5.48
C VAL A 79 -18.63 -5.09 6.83
N ASN A 80 -19.06 -5.92 7.78
CA ASN A 80 -18.45 -5.97 9.11
C ASN A 80 -17.03 -6.54 9.05
N VAL A 81 -16.11 -5.87 9.72
CA VAL A 81 -14.69 -6.23 9.80
C VAL A 81 -14.18 -6.04 11.22
N ILE A 82 -13.09 -6.73 11.54
CA ILE A 82 -12.20 -6.38 12.64
C ILE A 82 -11.03 -5.60 12.05
N PHE A 83 -10.81 -4.38 12.54
CA PHE A 83 -9.79 -3.46 12.08
C PHE A 83 -8.68 -3.33 13.13
N ASN A 84 -7.43 -3.27 12.68
CA ASN A 84 -6.26 -3.11 13.54
C ASN A 84 -5.41 -1.93 13.06
N PHE A 85 -5.02 -1.04 13.98
CA PHE A 85 -3.96 -0.07 13.79
C PHE A 85 -2.65 -0.68 14.27
N ASN A 86 -1.82 -1.11 13.33
CA ASN A 86 -0.58 -1.81 13.65
C ASN A 86 0.45 -0.88 14.33
N ASP A 87 0.50 0.40 13.92
CA ASP A 87 1.46 1.38 14.41
C ASP A 87 1.03 2.10 15.71
N ALA A 88 -0.24 1.96 16.14
CA ALA A 88 -0.71 2.44 17.45
C ALA A 88 -0.79 1.34 18.52
N GLY A 89 -0.55 0.08 18.16
CA GLY A 89 -0.81 -1.06 19.05
C GLY A 89 -2.28 -1.27 19.39
N VAL A 90 -3.20 -0.65 18.65
CA VAL A 90 -4.65 -0.76 18.86
C VAL A 90 -5.20 -1.83 17.92
N MET A 91 -5.64 -2.95 18.48
CA MET A 91 -6.10 -4.12 17.74
C MET A 91 -7.54 -4.47 18.09
N GLY A 92 -8.21 -5.22 17.20
CA GLY A 92 -9.52 -5.80 17.49
C GLY A 92 -10.68 -4.83 17.39
N LEU A 93 -10.53 -3.71 16.68
CA LEU A 93 -11.59 -2.70 16.59
C LEU A 93 -12.74 -3.22 15.74
N GLN A 94 -13.95 -3.20 16.28
CA GLN A 94 -15.15 -3.44 15.49
C GLN A 94 -15.32 -2.31 14.47
N GLY A 95 -15.38 -2.66 13.20
CA GLY A 95 -15.58 -1.69 12.14
C GLY A 95 -16.39 -2.23 10.98
N GLN A 96 -16.63 -1.35 10.02
CA GLN A 96 -17.22 -1.69 8.74
C GLN A 96 -16.37 -1.17 7.60
N LEU A 97 -16.25 -1.97 6.55
CA LEU A 97 -15.59 -1.64 5.28
C LEU A 97 -16.64 -1.34 4.22
N LEU A 98 -16.42 -0.26 3.47
CA LEU A 98 -17.02 -0.01 2.16
C LEU A 98 -15.90 0.08 1.13
N PHE A 99 -16.04 -0.61 0.01
CA PHE A 99 -15.09 -0.63 -1.11
C PHE A 99 -15.86 -0.61 -2.43
N ASN A 100 -15.41 0.21 -3.37
CA ASN A 100 -15.93 0.28 -4.73
C ASN A 100 -14.83 0.70 -5.71
N ALA A 101 -14.68 -0.05 -6.79
CA ALA A 101 -13.70 0.20 -7.84
C ALA A 101 -14.27 -0.16 -9.21
N THR A 102 -13.87 0.57 -10.25
CA THR A 102 -14.31 0.33 -11.63
C THR A 102 -13.11 0.31 -12.57
N ALA A 103 -13.06 -0.70 -13.43
CA ALA A 103 -12.18 -0.73 -14.60
C ALA A 103 -12.93 -0.13 -15.82
N PRO A 104 -12.28 0.71 -16.63
CA PRO A 104 -12.90 1.35 -17.78
C PRO A 104 -13.26 0.33 -18.88
N THR A 105 -14.37 0.58 -19.57
CA THR A 105 -14.77 -0.20 -20.75
C THR A 105 -13.86 0.11 -21.94
N GLY A 106 -13.64 -0.88 -22.81
CA GLY A 106 -12.85 -0.75 -24.03
C GLY A 106 -11.34 -0.96 -23.84
N ALA A 107 -10.88 -1.22 -22.61
CA ALA A 107 -9.47 -1.33 -22.31
C ALA A 107 -8.96 -2.79 -22.41
N ALA A 108 -9.02 -3.39 -23.60
CA ALA A 108 -8.61 -4.79 -23.82
C ALA A 108 -7.16 -5.11 -23.39
N THR A 109 -6.27 -4.11 -23.43
CA THR A 109 -4.89 -4.22 -22.94
C THR A 109 -4.78 -4.34 -21.43
N GLN A 110 -5.83 -3.98 -20.69
CA GLN A 110 -5.89 -4.06 -19.24
C GLN A 110 -6.29 -5.45 -18.74
N LEU A 111 -6.67 -6.40 -19.61
CA LEU A 111 -6.99 -7.78 -19.25
C LEU A 111 -5.92 -8.76 -19.77
N THR A 112 -5.07 -9.30 -18.89
CA THR A 112 -4.09 -10.33 -19.27
C THR A 112 -4.79 -11.67 -19.54
N ASN A 113 -4.31 -12.41 -20.54
CA ASN A 113 -4.83 -13.72 -20.91
C ASN A 113 -4.05 -14.91 -20.30
N THR A 114 -3.04 -14.61 -19.49
CA THR A 114 -2.21 -15.60 -18.78
C THR A 114 -2.64 -15.70 -17.32
N ASN A 115 -2.39 -16.84 -16.68
CA ASN A 115 -2.62 -17.03 -15.25
C ASN A 115 -1.41 -16.47 -14.45
N PRO A 116 -1.60 -15.59 -13.45
CA PRO A 116 -2.88 -15.05 -12.99
C PRO A 116 -3.47 -14.01 -13.95
N ILE A 117 -4.79 -14.07 -14.12
CA ILE A 117 -5.55 -13.09 -14.91
C ILE A 117 -5.48 -11.76 -14.17
N ARG A 118 -5.10 -10.69 -14.87
CA ARG A 118 -5.01 -9.34 -14.32
C ARG A 118 -5.96 -8.43 -15.05
N GLN A 119 -6.77 -7.71 -14.29
CA GLN A 119 -7.50 -6.53 -14.73
C GLN A 119 -6.80 -5.30 -14.15
N SER A 120 -6.28 -4.43 -14.99
CA SER A 120 -5.64 -3.17 -14.60
C SER A 120 -6.57 -1.98 -14.79
N GLY A 121 -6.15 -0.80 -14.34
CA GLY A 121 -6.87 0.45 -14.57
C GLY A 121 -8.07 0.65 -13.64
N LEU A 122 -8.12 -0.05 -12.51
CA LEU A 122 -9.20 0.12 -11.54
C LEU A 122 -9.02 1.45 -10.80
N ASN A 123 -10.04 2.29 -10.87
CA ASN A 123 -10.14 3.52 -10.09
C ASN A 123 -11.26 3.37 -9.08
N GLY A 124 -11.09 3.88 -7.87
CA GLY A 124 -12.08 3.63 -6.83
C GLY A 124 -11.79 4.29 -5.51
N SER A 125 -12.54 3.86 -4.50
CA SER A 125 -12.41 4.31 -3.13
C SER A 125 -12.73 3.20 -2.13
N PHE A 126 -12.26 3.42 -0.91
CA PHE A 126 -12.58 2.58 0.23
C PHE A 126 -12.73 3.42 1.49
N ALA A 127 -13.45 2.89 2.48
CA ALA A 127 -13.62 3.51 3.78
C ALA A 127 -13.80 2.46 4.88
N PHE A 128 -13.15 2.71 6.01
CA PHE A 128 -13.34 1.99 7.27
C PHE A 128 -13.95 2.93 8.29
N LYS A 129 -15.06 2.52 8.89
CA LYS A 129 -15.67 3.25 10.00
C LYS A 129 -15.70 2.42 11.27
N TYR A 130 -15.51 3.07 12.40
CA TYR A 130 -15.60 2.44 13.71
C TYR A 130 -17.07 2.16 14.05
N THR A 131 -17.37 0.96 14.54
CA THR A 131 -18.73 0.57 14.96
C THR A 131 -18.79 0.04 16.39
N GLY A 132 -17.69 0.07 17.14
CA GLY A 132 -17.70 -0.34 18.53
C GLY A 132 -18.50 0.61 19.42
N GLY A 133 -19.03 0.07 20.52
CA GLY A 133 -19.93 0.79 21.43
C GLY A 133 -19.25 1.69 22.47
N SER A 134 -17.92 1.62 22.60
CA SER A 134 -17.16 2.42 23.57
C SER A 134 -16.11 3.29 22.86
N PRO A 135 -15.83 4.50 23.35
CA PRO A 135 -14.75 5.33 22.83
C PRO A 135 -13.40 4.62 22.92
N VAL A 136 -12.51 4.86 21.96
CA VAL A 136 -11.15 4.31 21.92
C VAL A 136 -10.17 5.43 21.68
N THR A 137 -9.00 5.36 22.30
CA THR A 137 -7.91 6.33 22.11
C THR A 137 -6.76 5.68 21.34
N ALA A 138 -6.35 6.31 20.23
CA ALA A 138 -5.18 5.93 19.44
C ALA A 138 -4.47 7.20 18.95
N TYR A 139 -3.13 7.17 18.88
CA TYR A 139 -2.33 8.35 18.51
C TYR A 139 -2.70 9.63 19.29
N GLY A 140 -3.05 9.50 20.56
CA GLY A 140 -3.48 10.64 21.40
C GLY A 140 -4.87 11.21 21.07
N THR A 141 -5.60 10.60 20.14
CA THR A 141 -6.96 11.03 19.75
C THR A 141 -7.99 10.02 20.23
N THR A 142 -9.02 10.48 20.94
CA THR A 142 -10.18 9.65 21.32
C THR A 142 -11.25 9.77 20.25
N PHE A 143 -11.71 8.63 19.74
CA PHE A 143 -12.74 8.54 18.70
C PHE A 143 -13.94 7.70 19.15
N ASN A 144 -15.11 8.06 18.63
CA ASN A 144 -16.41 7.46 18.97
C ASN A 144 -16.96 6.64 17.80
N THR A 145 -18.03 5.88 18.04
CA THR A 145 -18.79 5.16 17.01
C THR A 145 -19.07 6.07 15.80
N GLY A 146 -18.81 5.58 14.60
CA GLY A 146 -18.94 6.32 13.34
C GLY A 146 -17.67 7.03 12.88
N ALA A 147 -16.60 7.09 13.68
CA ALA A 147 -15.35 7.71 13.27
C ALA A 147 -14.72 7.03 12.04
N ASN A 148 -14.12 7.84 11.16
CA ASN A 148 -13.34 7.36 10.01
C ASN A 148 -11.99 6.80 10.50
N LEU A 149 -11.87 5.47 10.49
CA LEU A 149 -10.65 4.79 10.89
C LEU A 149 -9.57 4.95 9.81
N LEU A 150 -9.94 4.76 8.55
CA LEU A 150 -9.08 4.93 7.38
C LEU A 150 -9.96 4.96 6.14
N SER A 151 -9.75 5.88 5.24
CA SER A 151 -10.38 5.88 3.92
C SER A 151 -9.40 6.36 2.87
N GLY A 152 -9.71 6.10 1.61
CA GLY A 152 -8.91 6.63 0.53
C GLY A 152 -9.54 6.49 -0.83
N THR A 153 -8.97 7.23 -1.78
CA THR A 153 -9.24 7.11 -3.21
C THR A 153 -7.98 6.60 -3.89
N PHE A 154 -8.16 5.77 -4.93
CA PHE A 154 -7.05 5.20 -5.66
C PHE A 154 -7.26 5.25 -7.17
N THR A 155 -6.16 5.25 -7.94
CA THR A 155 -6.17 5.24 -9.40
C THR A 155 -5.19 4.21 -9.96
N ASN A 156 -5.51 3.63 -11.11
CA ASN A 156 -4.66 2.62 -11.78
C ASN A 156 -4.36 1.37 -10.94
N GLY A 157 -5.26 1.01 -10.01
CA GLY A 157 -5.18 -0.25 -9.29
C GLY A 157 -5.32 -1.46 -10.22
N TRP A 158 -4.85 -2.61 -9.77
CA TRP A 158 -4.96 -3.86 -10.49
C TRP A 158 -5.55 -4.96 -9.62
N LEU A 159 -6.48 -5.70 -10.21
CA LEU A 159 -7.06 -6.93 -9.69
C LEU A 159 -6.33 -8.09 -10.36
N SER A 160 -5.75 -9.00 -9.58
CA SER A 160 -5.14 -10.23 -10.07
C SER A 160 -5.81 -11.44 -9.45
N VAL A 161 -6.26 -12.38 -10.28
CA VAL A 161 -7.01 -13.55 -9.84
C VAL A 161 -6.54 -14.79 -10.58
N GLY A 162 -6.56 -15.93 -9.88
CA GLY A 162 -6.14 -17.21 -10.44
C GLY A 162 -6.65 -18.35 -9.55
N GLY A 163 -7.24 -19.37 -10.18
CA GLY A 163 -7.87 -20.48 -9.46
C GLY A 163 -8.95 -19.98 -8.48
N SER A 164 -8.76 -20.27 -7.19
CA SER A 164 -9.66 -19.91 -6.09
C SER A 164 -9.17 -18.73 -5.25
N SER A 165 -8.14 -18.01 -5.67
CA SER A 165 -7.52 -16.90 -4.93
C SER A 165 -7.23 -15.69 -5.82
N GLY A 166 -6.92 -14.58 -5.20
CA GLY A 166 -6.46 -13.39 -5.90
C GLY A 166 -6.07 -12.28 -4.95
N GLY A 167 -5.93 -11.09 -5.51
CA GLY A 167 -5.72 -9.88 -4.74
C GLY A 167 -6.01 -8.65 -5.57
N PHE A 168 -6.23 -7.55 -4.87
CA PHE A 168 -6.23 -6.22 -5.44
C PHE A 168 -5.02 -5.49 -4.87
N ALA A 169 -4.31 -4.76 -5.70
CA ALA A 169 -3.31 -3.83 -5.20
C ALA A 169 -3.31 -2.53 -5.98
N ASP A 170 -2.99 -1.46 -5.27
CA ASP A 170 -2.48 -0.23 -5.86
C ASP A 170 -1.25 0.21 -5.07
N SER A 171 -0.21 0.62 -5.80
CA SER A 171 1.03 1.13 -5.25
C SER A 171 1.55 2.26 -6.11
N TYR A 172 1.87 3.37 -5.45
CA TYR A 172 2.40 4.59 -6.04
C TYR A 172 3.64 4.33 -6.90
N GLY A 173 4.48 3.37 -6.50
CA GLY A 173 5.77 3.10 -7.14
C GLY A 173 5.74 2.19 -8.38
N LEU A 174 4.67 1.44 -8.63
CA LEU A 174 4.67 0.36 -9.62
C LEU A 174 3.77 0.60 -10.84
N THR A 175 2.71 1.41 -10.70
CA THR A 175 1.66 1.53 -11.73
C THR A 175 1.43 2.95 -12.22
N GLY A 176 2.13 3.94 -11.64
CA GLY A 176 1.80 5.36 -11.83
C GLY A 176 0.42 5.73 -11.27
N GLY A 177 -0.13 4.89 -10.39
CA GLY A 177 -1.34 5.10 -9.63
C GLY A 177 -1.12 6.04 -8.46
N THR A 178 -2.20 6.57 -7.91
CA THR A 178 -2.16 7.42 -6.72
C THR A 178 -3.11 6.87 -5.68
N VAL A 179 -2.63 6.65 -4.46
CA VAL A 179 -3.46 6.33 -3.30
C VAL A 179 -3.44 7.51 -2.34
N THR A 180 -4.57 8.17 -2.19
CA THR A 180 -4.74 9.26 -1.23
C THR A 180 -5.47 8.72 0.00
N LEU A 181 -4.80 8.74 1.15
CA LEU A 181 -5.34 8.25 2.41
C LEU A 181 -5.81 9.40 3.31
N THR A 182 -6.89 9.18 4.04
CA THR A 182 -7.37 10.07 5.10
C THR A 182 -7.83 9.27 6.31
N SER A 183 -7.71 9.84 7.49
CA SER A 183 -8.14 9.23 8.75
C SER A 183 -8.47 10.33 9.76
N SER A 184 -9.47 10.08 10.61
CA SER A 184 -9.73 10.91 11.80
C SER A 184 -8.89 10.48 13.00
N VAL A 185 -8.13 9.38 12.88
CA VAL A 185 -7.40 8.73 13.97
C VAL A 185 -5.90 8.75 13.72
N ILE A 186 -5.45 8.42 12.50
CA ILE A 186 -4.04 8.42 12.12
C ILE A 186 -3.63 9.86 11.72
N PRO A 187 -2.58 10.43 12.33
CA PRO A 187 -2.02 11.71 11.93
C PRO A 187 -1.60 11.74 10.45
N MET A 188 -1.84 12.86 9.74
CA MET A 188 -1.56 12.97 8.30
C MET A 188 -0.09 12.72 7.93
N ASN A 189 0.85 13.05 8.80
CA ASN A 189 2.27 12.78 8.58
C ASN A 189 2.63 11.29 8.57
N LYS A 190 1.70 10.40 8.95
CA LYS A 190 1.85 8.94 8.88
C LYS A 190 1.13 8.31 7.68
N LEU A 191 0.49 9.11 6.83
CA LEU A 191 -0.30 8.66 5.68
C LEU A 191 0.30 9.06 4.32
N ILE A 192 1.59 9.41 4.29
CA ILE A 192 2.28 9.86 3.07
C ILE A 192 2.57 8.64 2.18
N ASP A 193 2.32 8.76 0.88
CA ASP A 193 2.56 7.74 -0.16
C ASP A 193 2.11 6.34 0.26
N GLY A 194 0.78 6.17 0.31
CA GLY A 194 0.13 4.94 0.73
C GLY A 194 0.19 3.83 -0.32
N ASP A 195 0.29 2.60 0.14
CA ASP A 195 0.00 1.39 -0.64
C ASP A 195 -1.27 0.73 -0.11
N LEU A 196 -2.04 0.17 -1.03
CA LEU A 196 -3.32 -0.49 -0.77
C LEU A 196 -3.27 -1.93 -1.25
N GLY A 197 -3.48 -2.91 -0.38
CA GLY A 197 -3.46 -4.32 -0.75
C GLY A 197 -4.56 -5.15 -0.10
N PHE A 198 -5.41 -5.77 -0.93
CA PHE A 198 -6.39 -6.79 -0.51
C PHE A 198 -5.97 -8.16 -1.03
N SER A 199 -6.16 -9.16 -0.19
CA SER A 199 -6.06 -10.57 -0.55
C SER A 199 -7.45 -11.18 -0.64
N PHE A 200 -7.66 -12.04 -1.65
CA PHE A 200 -8.92 -12.72 -1.90
C PHE A 200 -8.75 -14.23 -1.77
N SER A 201 -9.72 -14.86 -1.12
CA SER A 201 -9.80 -16.31 -0.96
C SER A 201 -11.21 -16.82 -1.27
N GLY A 202 -11.27 -18.08 -1.71
CA GLY A 202 -12.52 -18.74 -2.05
C GLY A 202 -13.25 -18.04 -3.18
N LEU A 203 -12.60 -17.73 -4.29
CA LEU A 203 -13.30 -17.19 -5.47
C LEU A 203 -14.37 -18.18 -5.93
N THR A 204 -15.61 -17.73 -6.05
CA THR A 204 -16.73 -18.56 -6.52
C THR A 204 -17.68 -17.76 -7.41
N PRO A 205 -17.90 -18.18 -8.67
CA PRO A 205 -17.13 -19.20 -9.38
C PRO A 205 -15.63 -18.87 -9.43
N GLN A 206 -14.78 -19.84 -9.77
CA GLN A 206 -13.33 -19.60 -9.92
C GLN A 206 -13.06 -18.47 -10.94
N ALA A 207 -11.86 -17.90 -10.96
CA ALA A 207 -11.52 -16.90 -11.97
C ALA A 207 -11.45 -17.52 -13.38
N ALA A 208 -12.02 -16.84 -14.38
CA ALA A 208 -11.74 -17.11 -15.79
C ALA A 208 -12.09 -15.90 -16.65
N ILE A 209 -11.64 -15.94 -17.91
CA ILE A 209 -12.06 -14.98 -18.92
C ILE A 209 -13.25 -15.58 -19.69
N ILE A 210 -14.28 -14.77 -19.90
CA ILE A 210 -15.45 -15.10 -20.72
C ILE A 210 -15.57 -14.10 -21.87
N GLY A 211 -16.38 -14.41 -22.87
CA GLY A 211 -16.52 -13.61 -24.09
C GLY A 211 -15.41 -13.87 -25.11
N ALA A 212 -15.53 -13.25 -26.29
CA ALA A 212 -14.61 -13.41 -27.41
C ALA A 212 -14.17 -12.05 -27.98
N ASN A 213 -12.94 -11.97 -28.48
CA ASN A 213 -12.38 -10.78 -29.12
C ASN A 213 -12.55 -9.51 -28.23
N GLY A 214 -13.10 -8.43 -28.78
CA GLY A 214 -13.32 -7.16 -28.07
C GLY A 214 -14.34 -7.21 -26.93
N THR A 215 -15.01 -8.35 -26.71
CA THR A 215 -16.00 -8.55 -25.64
C THR A 215 -15.47 -9.37 -24.46
N ARG A 216 -14.16 -9.69 -24.45
CA ARG A 216 -13.56 -10.45 -23.35
C ARG A 216 -13.74 -9.69 -22.03
N GLN A 217 -13.98 -10.42 -20.96
CA GLN A 217 -14.06 -9.86 -19.61
C GLN A 217 -13.67 -10.91 -18.57
N LEU A 218 -13.27 -10.44 -17.40
CA LEU A 218 -13.15 -11.30 -16.23
C LEU A 218 -14.55 -11.72 -15.78
N ARG A 219 -14.77 -13.02 -15.63
CA ARG A 219 -16.02 -13.61 -15.15
C ARG A 219 -16.37 -13.07 -13.76
N ASP A 220 -17.66 -12.83 -13.55
CA ASP A 220 -18.21 -12.45 -12.25
C ASP A 220 -17.82 -13.46 -11.17
N PHE A 221 -17.38 -12.97 -10.03
CA PHE A 221 -17.03 -13.83 -8.90
C PHE A 221 -17.35 -13.17 -7.57
N ARG A 222 -17.43 -14.01 -6.55
CA ARG A 222 -17.54 -13.64 -5.15
C ARG A 222 -16.31 -14.12 -4.42
N ALA A 223 -15.80 -13.34 -3.47
CA ALA A 223 -14.64 -13.72 -2.66
C ALA A 223 -14.75 -13.24 -1.22
N SER A 224 -14.07 -13.95 -0.30
CA SER A 224 -13.77 -13.45 1.03
C SER A 224 -12.45 -12.66 0.98
N ALA A 225 -12.33 -11.59 1.77
CA ALA A 225 -11.17 -10.72 1.71
C ALA A 225 -10.58 -10.38 3.07
N GLY A 226 -9.27 -10.15 3.08
CA GLY A 226 -8.54 -9.47 4.15
C GLY A 226 -7.54 -8.49 3.51
N ALA A 227 -7.13 -7.44 4.23
CA ALA A 227 -6.22 -6.44 3.66
C ALA A 227 -5.16 -5.96 4.64
N ASN A 228 -4.08 -5.45 4.06
CA ASN A 228 -3.00 -4.74 4.71
C ASN A 228 -2.85 -3.37 4.05
N PHE A 229 -2.57 -2.35 4.86
CA PHE A 229 -2.33 -0.97 4.41
C PHE A 229 -0.95 -0.57 4.89
N SER A 230 -0.17 0.03 4.01
CA SER A 230 1.16 0.52 4.36
C SER A 230 1.38 1.94 3.83
N ALA A 231 2.32 2.63 4.46
CA ALA A 231 2.80 3.94 4.03
C ALA A 231 4.32 3.91 3.99
N THR A 232 4.93 4.64 3.06
CA THR A 232 6.39 4.75 3.05
C THR A 232 6.85 5.67 4.18
N ALA A 233 7.80 5.20 5.00
CA ALA A 233 8.48 6.07 5.94
C ALA A 233 9.55 6.86 5.18
N VAL A 234 9.35 8.17 5.06
CA VAL A 234 10.39 9.10 4.59
C VAL A 234 11.55 9.03 5.60
N PRO A 235 12.82 8.93 5.14
CA PRO A 235 13.97 8.96 6.04
C PRO A 235 13.86 10.17 6.96
N GLU A 236 13.97 9.93 8.27
CA GLU A 236 13.76 10.98 9.27
C GLU A 236 14.63 12.21 8.98
N PRO A 237 14.19 13.44 9.31
CA PRO A 237 14.98 14.67 9.11
C PRO A 237 16.40 14.59 9.68
N THR A 238 16.60 13.79 10.73
CA THR A 238 17.91 13.48 11.32
C THR A 238 18.87 12.84 10.31
N THR A 239 18.35 11.97 9.43
CA THR A 239 19.13 11.32 8.37
C THR A 239 19.57 12.36 7.34
N TRP A 240 18.69 13.29 6.96
CA TRP A 240 19.02 14.38 6.03
C TRP A 240 20.06 15.31 6.65
N ALA A 241 19.91 15.65 7.93
CA ALA A 241 20.86 16.44 8.67
C ALA A 241 22.23 15.75 8.77
N LEU A 242 22.28 14.43 9.01
CA LEU A 242 23.51 13.64 9.01
C LEU A 242 24.17 13.60 7.62
N MET A 243 23.39 13.49 6.54
CA MET A 243 23.93 13.57 5.17
C MET A 243 24.50 14.97 4.89
N ILE A 244 23.76 16.03 5.21
CA ILE A 244 24.22 17.41 5.03
C ILE A 244 25.47 17.69 5.87
N MET A 245 25.51 17.24 7.12
CA MET A 245 26.69 17.36 7.97
C MET A 245 27.87 16.54 7.43
N GLY A 246 27.63 15.32 6.96
CA GLY A 246 28.66 14.45 6.35
C GLY A 246 29.27 15.06 5.09
N PHE A 247 28.43 15.50 4.15
CA PHE A 247 28.87 16.16 2.92
C PHE A 247 29.48 17.54 3.19
N GLY A 248 28.94 18.29 4.15
CA GLY A 248 29.47 19.57 4.59
C GLY A 248 30.87 19.44 5.19
N ALA A 249 31.07 18.45 6.07
CA ALA A 249 32.37 18.15 6.68
C ALA A 249 33.39 17.69 5.64
N ALA A 250 33.01 16.77 4.73
CA ALA A 250 33.88 16.34 3.64
C ALA A 250 34.28 17.51 2.71
N GLY A 251 33.32 18.36 2.34
CA GLY A 251 33.56 19.55 1.54
C GLY A 251 34.49 20.56 2.22
N ALA A 252 34.34 20.78 3.53
CA ALA A 252 35.22 21.65 4.31
C ALA A 252 36.67 21.14 4.34
N ILE A 253 36.87 19.83 4.52
CA ILE A 253 38.19 19.21 4.52
C ILE A 253 38.87 19.36 3.14
N LEU A 254 38.14 19.15 2.04
CA LEU A 254 38.67 19.31 0.68
C LEU A 254 39.09 20.76 0.39
N ARG A 255 38.29 21.75 0.80
CA ARG A 255 38.64 23.17 0.63
C ARG A 255 39.89 23.56 1.40
N ARG A 256 40.08 23.04 2.62
CA ARG A 256 41.28 23.28 3.42
C ARG A 256 42.54 22.71 2.76
N ARG A 257 42.44 21.54 2.13
CA ARG A 257 43.57 20.93 1.40
C ARG A 257 43.93 21.69 0.12
N ALA A 258 42.94 22.18 -0.62
CA ALA A 258 43.19 22.95 -1.84
C ALA A 258 43.95 24.26 -1.52
N ALA A 259 43.60 24.95 -0.44
CA ALA A 259 44.30 26.16 0.00
C ALA A 259 45.76 25.90 0.40
N ALA A 260 46.07 24.72 0.95
CA ALA A 260 47.43 24.34 1.37
C ALA A 260 48.34 23.89 0.21
N VAL A 261 47.80 23.60 -0.98
CA VAL A 261 48.56 23.21 -2.17
C VAL A 261 48.83 24.39 -3.11
N ALA A 262 48.06 25.48 -2.98
CA ALA A 262 48.21 26.69 -3.78
C ALA A 262 49.14 27.75 -3.15
N ALA A 263 49.73 27.46 -1.98
CA ALA A 263 50.71 28.30 -1.28
C ALA A 263 52.09 27.63 -1.31
#